data_AF-B9FN78-F1
#
_entry.id   AF-B9FN78-F1
#
_cell.length_a   1.000
_cell.length_b   1.000
_cell.length_c   1.000
_cell.angle_alpha   90.00
_cell.angle_beta   90.00
_cell.angle_gamma   90.00
#
_symmetry.space_group_name_H-M   'P 1'
#
loop_
_entity.id
_entity.type
_entity.pdbx_description
1 polymer ?
#
loop_
_entity_poly.entity_id
_entity_poly.type
_entity_poly.pdbx_seq_one_letter_code
_entity_poly.pdbx_strand_id
1 'polypeptide(L)' 'MMLNEIPRLAVVSPGLSGELRRMVEEGASDAVKVLEPEDIARAAVYLASDEARYVNGHNIVVDAGYSVHKGAENSPAR' A
#
# COMPACT_ATOMS: atom_id res chain seq x y z
N MET A 1 -7.91 30.20 11.36
CA MET A 1 -7.21 29.30 12.29
C MET A 1 -7.88 27.94 12.23
N MET A 2 -7.08 26.93 11.87
CA MET A 2 -7.25 25.49 12.13
C MET A 2 -8.60 24.84 11.82
N LEU A 3 -8.72 24.14 10.68
CA LEU A 3 -9.44 22.84 10.53
C LEU A 3 -9.19 22.22 9.12
N ASN A 4 -7.96 22.23 8.63
CA ASN A 4 -7.60 21.54 7.37
C ASN A 4 -6.44 20.60 7.61
N GLU A 5 -6.66 19.47 8.28
CA GLU A 5 -5.69 18.37 8.44
C GLU A 5 -6.32 17.16 9.12
N ILE A 6 -7.45 16.65 8.60
CA ILE A 6 -7.73 15.22 8.80
C ILE A 6 -6.77 14.50 7.85
N PRO A 7 -5.76 13.74 8.32
CA PRO A 7 -4.96 12.92 7.41
C PRO A 7 -5.93 12.04 6.63
N ARG A 8 -5.71 11.87 5.32
CA ARG A 8 -6.56 11.10 4.38
C ARG A 8 -6.82 9.62 4.76
N LEU A 9 -6.53 9.23 6.00
CA LEU A 9 -6.70 7.94 6.64
C LEU A 9 -8.18 7.53 6.88
N ALA A 10 -9.15 8.09 6.17
CA ALA A 10 -10.57 7.86 6.44
C ALA A 10 -11.40 7.39 5.23
N VAL A 11 -10.77 6.81 4.20
CA VAL A 11 -11.45 5.85 3.32
C VAL A 11 -10.87 4.46 3.58
N VAL A 12 -10.95 4.05 4.84
CA VAL A 12 -10.61 2.69 5.26
C VAL A 12 -11.92 1.89 5.19
N SER A 13 -11.98 0.96 4.24
CA SER A 13 -13.10 0.03 4.05
C SER A 13 -13.51 -0.60 5.40
N PRO A 14 -14.82 -0.88 5.65
CA PRO A 14 -15.32 -1.42 6.92
C PRO A 14 -14.66 -2.73 7.41
N GLY A 15 -13.83 -3.39 6.60
CA GLY A 15 -13.09 -4.60 6.97
C GLY A 15 -11.64 -4.41 7.42
N LEU A 16 -11.07 -3.20 7.36
CA LEU A 16 -9.63 -2.98 7.53
C LEU A 16 -9.32 -2.27 8.87
N SER A 17 -9.79 -2.82 9.99
CA SER A 17 -9.89 -2.08 11.27
C SER A 17 -9.00 -2.55 12.43
N GLY A 18 -8.33 -3.70 12.34
CA GLY A 18 -7.45 -4.20 13.42
C GLY A 18 -5.96 -4.04 13.13
N GLU A 19 -5.52 -4.62 12.02
CA GLU A 19 -4.10 -4.70 11.64
C GLU A 19 -3.54 -3.35 11.19
N LEU A 20 -4.28 -2.62 10.35
CA LEU A 20 -3.90 -1.29 9.87
C LEU A 20 -3.76 -0.28 11.01
N ARG A 21 -4.64 -0.36 12.03
CA ARG A 21 -4.55 0.51 13.22
C ARG A 21 -3.26 0.26 13.98
N ARG A 22 -2.91 -1.01 14.18
CA ARG A 22 -1.67 -1.40 14.87
C ARG A 22 -0.43 -0.94 14.12
N MET A 23 -0.40 -1.07 12.79
CA MET A 23 0.72 -0.60 11.96
C MET A 23 0.89 0.93 11.99
N VAL A 24 -0.22 1.67 12.09
CA VAL A 24 -0.22 3.14 12.23
C VAL A 24 0.21 3.57 13.65
N GLU A 25 -0.22 2.85 14.69
CA GLU A 25 0.06 3.15 16.10
C GLU A 25 1.50 2.78 16.53
N GLU A 26 2.08 1.71 15.98
CA GLU A 26 3.44 1.24 16.31
C GLU A 26 4.56 2.11 15.69
N GLY A 27 4.23 3.28 15.12
CA GLY A 27 5.21 4.28 14.70
C GLY A 27 5.93 3.97 13.39
N ALA A 28 5.36 3.10 12.57
CA ALA A 28 5.88 2.80 11.25
C ALA A 28 5.34 3.82 10.23
N SER A 29 5.70 5.09 10.41
CA SER A 29 5.31 6.19 9.52
C SER A 29 5.76 5.98 8.07
N ASP A 30 6.76 5.12 7.85
CA ASP A 30 7.22 4.68 6.52
C ASP A 30 6.60 3.36 6.04
N ALA A 31 5.92 2.59 6.90
CA ALA A 31 5.41 1.25 6.55
C ALA A 31 3.95 1.21 6.09
N VAL A 32 3.20 2.31 6.23
CA VAL A 32 1.82 2.40 5.75
C VAL A 32 1.68 3.61 4.83
N LYS A 33 2.33 3.55 3.68
CA LYS A 33 2.09 4.53 2.64
C LYS A 33 0.79 4.14 1.92
N VAL A 34 -0.26 4.93 2.15
CA VAL A 34 -1.49 4.82 1.36
C VAL A 34 -1.12 5.10 -0.08
N LEU A 35 -1.43 4.16 -0.97
CA LEU A 35 -1.24 4.35 -2.40
C LEU A 35 -2.11 5.48 -2.89
N GLU A 36 -1.50 6.42 -3.59
CA GLU A 36 -2.18 7.51 -4.25
C GLU A 36 -2.28 7.20 -5.75
N PRO A 37 -3.23 7.80 -6.50
CA PRO A 37 -3.35 7.59 -7.93
C PRO A 37 -2.04 7.83 -8.71
N GLU A 38 -1.20 8.74 -8.24
CA GLU A 38 0.08 9.05 -8.86
C GLU A 38 1.09 7.90 -8.78
N ASP A 39 0.98 6.99 -7.80
CA ASP A 39 1.84 5.81 -7.73
C ASP A 39 1.57 4.85 -8.90
N ILE A 40 0.29 4.66 -9.25
CA ILE A 40 -0.10 3.90 -10.45
C ILE A 40 0.34 4.64 -11.71
N ALA A 41 0.14 5.96 -11.78
CA ALA A 41 0.54 6.76 -12.94
C ALA A 41 2.05 6.67 -13.19
N ARG A 42 2.87 6.74 -12.13
CA ARG A 42 4.33 6.57 -12.24
C ARG A 42 4.73 5.18 -12.75
N ALA A 43 4.07 4.12 -12.26
CA ALA A 43 4.30 2.77 -12.76
C ALA A 43 3.95 2.66 -14.26
N ALA A 44 2.85 3.27 -14.69
CA ALA A 44 2.47 3.32 -16.10
C ALA A 44 3.47 4.08 -16.97
N VAL A 45 3.99 5.22 -16.47
CA VAL A 45 5.04 5.99 -17.17
C VAL A 45 6.32 5.15 -17.33
N TYR A 46 6.74 4.42 -16.29
CA TYR A 46 7.87 3.50 -16.41
C TYR A 46 7.60 2.39 -17.45
N LEU A 47 6.43 1.75 -17.42
CA LEU A 47 6.11 0.69 -18.38
C LEU A 47 6.03 1.19 -19.83
N ALA A 48 5.76 2.47 -20.03
CA ALA A 48 5.73 3.10 -21.35
C ALA A 48 7.11 3.59 -21.84
N SER A 49 8.16 3.48 -21.01
CA SER A 49 9.49 4.00 -21.32
C SER A 49 10.42 2.94 -21.92
N ASP A 50 11.54 3.37 -22.49
CA ASP A 50 12.55 2.48 -23.10
C ASP A 50 13.19 1.55 -22.07
N GLU A 51 13.25 1.95 -20.80
CA GLU A 51 13.76 1.16 -19.68
C GLU A 51 12.94 -0.12 -19.44
N ALA A 52 11.67 -0.13 -19.83
CA ALA A 52 10.78 -1.28 -19.69
C ALA A 52 10.74 -2.19 -20.94
N ARG A 53 11.67 -2.04 -21.92
CA ARG A 53 11.62 -2.76 -23.20
C ARG A 53 11.51 -4.29 -23.13
N TYR A 54 11.92 -4.88 -22.00
CA TYR A 54 11.82 -6.33 -21.74
C TYR A 54 10.83 -6.70 -20.63
N VAL A 55 10.09 -5.74 -20.09
CA VAL A 55 9.07 -5.94 -19.06
C VAL A 55 7.71 -6.00 -19.75
N ASN A 56 7.43 -7.12 -20.42
CA ASN A 56 6.17 -7.37 -21.12
C ASN A 56 5.60 -8.76 -20.78
N GLY A 57 4.32 -8.97 -21.09
CA GLY A 57 3.64 -10.26 -20.84
C GLY A 57 3.40 -10.60 -19.36
N HIS A 58 3.55 -9.63 -18.45
CA HIS A 58 3.38 -9.81 -17.01
C HIS A 58 2.28 -8.89 -16.45
N ASN A 59 1.57 -9.37 -15.44
CA ASN A 59 0.72 -8.52 -14.59
C ASN A 59 1.58 -7.91 -13.49
N ILE A 60 1.76 -6.59 -13.53
CA ILE A 60 2.56 -5.87 -12.53
C ILE A 60 1.66 -5.41 -11.39
N VAL A 61 1.94 -5.89 -10.17
CA VAL A 61 1.21 -5.52 -8.96
C VAL A 61 1.83 -4.27 -8.34
N VAL A 62 1.00 -3.26 -8.07
CA VAL A 62 1.40 -1.99 -7.45
C VAL A 62 0.52 -1.75 -6.23
N ASP A 63 0.86 -2.39 -5.11
CA ASP A 63 0.01 -2.47 -3.91
C ASP A 63 0.79 -2.25 -2.58
N ALA A 64 1.98 -1.65 -2.66
CA ALA A 64 2.91 -1.49 -1.55
C ALA A 64 3.34 -2.82 -0.87
N GLY A 65 3.31 -3.94 -1.61
CA GLY A 65 3.75 -5.24 -1.10
C GLY A 65 2.67 -6.01 -0.34
N TYR A 66 1.43 -5.54 -0.35
CA TYR A 66 0.31 -6.16 0.35
C TYR A 66 0.06 -7.61 -0.10
N SER A 67 0.09 -7.88 -1.40
CA SER A 67 -0.18 -9.21 -1.99
C SER A 67 0.86 -10.27 -1.63
N VAL A 68 2.05 -9.86 -1.20
CA VAL A 68 3.16 -10.77 -0.87
C VAL A 68 3.54 -10.73 0.61
N HIS A 69 2.93 -9.83 1.38
CA HIS A 69 3.11 -9.82 2.83
C HIS A 69 2.55 -11.13 3.40
N LYS A 70 3.40 -11.86 4.13
CA LYS A 70 2.95 -13.00 4.92
C LYS A 70 2.15 -12.42 6.09
N GLY A 71 0.83 -12.32 5.94
CA GLY A 71 -0.05 -11.96 7.05
C GLY A 71 0.32 -12.82 8.23
N ALA A 72 0.60 -12.19 9.37
CA ALA A 72 1.18 -12.85 10.54
C ALA A 72 0.48 -14.18 10.76
N GLU A 73 1.17 -15.30 10.47
CA GLU A 73 0.55 -16.59 10.72
C GLU A 73 0.23 -16.64 12.22
N ASN A 74 -1.05 -16.67 12.55
CA ASN A 74 -1.49 -17.28 13.78
C ASN A 74 -1.18 -18.77 13.64
N SER A 75 0.08 -19.16 13.85
CA SER A 75 0.43 -20.56 14.00
C SER A 75 -0.31 -21.10 15.23
N PRO A 76 -0.95 -22.27 15.11
CA PRO A 76 -1.96 -22.74 16.03
C PRO A 76 -1.37 -23.15 17.37
N ALA A 77 -2.22 -23.15 18.39
CA ALA A 77 -2.01 -23.72 19.71
C ALA A 77 -1.07 -24.94 19.71
N ARG A 78 0.03 -24.82 20.46
CA ARG A 78 0.72 -25.94 21.11
C ARG A 78 1.13 -25.51 22.50
#